data_AF-A0A938DP05-F1
#
_entry.id   AF-A0A938DP05-F1
#
_cell.length_a   1.000
_cell.length_b   1.000
_cell.length_c   1.000
_cell.angle_alpha   90.00
_cell.angle_beta   90.00
_cell.angle_gamma   90.00
#
_symmetry.space_group_name_H-M   'P 1'
#
loop_
_entity.id
_entity.type
_entity.pdbx_description
1 polymer ?
#
loop_
_entity_poly.entity_id
_entity_poly.type
_entity_poly.pdbx_seq_one_letter_code
_entity_poly.pdbx_strand_id
1 'polypeptide(L)'
;MEPGDTHDPSEDGRHVSSAGLSALYEALAATAERHGLDGLAIAVDDPDLGHQGFAAGAEARAVLDDVVSDPARRWWARPLPDVPPTEIEVLRALAATALRLGRADPDADPDAALEVLVRSLPHVTGVLRVGNVVEATVAAGHRDEVVARLAVTDLPPGGAVVLHEVAVDAPAGEPGPRPRAELIA
;
A
#
# COMPACT_ATOMS: atom_id res chain seq x y z
N MET A 1 10.24 58.48 -13.11
CA MET A 1 10.94 57.19 -13.13
C MET A 1 9.98 56.17 -12.54
N GLU A 2 9.26 55.50 -13.41
CA GLU A 2 8.60 54.19 -13.22
C GLU A 2 8.92 53.39 -14.51
N PRO A 3 8.84 52.06 -14.56
CA PRO A 3 8.79 51.06 -13.50
C PRO A 3 9.91 49.99 -13.64
N GLY A 4 10.19 49.25 -12.56
CA GLY A 4 11.01 48.04 -12.62
C GLY A 4 10.11 46.83 -12.84
N ASP A 5 10.08 46.33 -14.07
CA ASP A 5 9.62 44.99 -14.41
C ASP A 5 10.41 43.97 -13.57
N THR A 6 9.72 43.28 -12.66
CA THR A 6 10.17 42.00 -12.14
C THR A 6 9.26 40.94 -12.73
N HIS A 7 9.66 40.52 -13.93
CA HIS A 7 9.29 39.24 -14.49
C HIS A 7 9.83 38.18 -13.52
N ASP A 8 8.95 37.47 -12.82
CA ASP A 8 9.31 36.23 -12.11
C ASP A 8 9.12 35.07 -13.11
N PRO A 9 10.20 34.47 -13.63
CA PRO A 9 10.13 33.42 -14.63
C PRO A 9 10.19 32.03 -14.00
N SER A 10 9.48 31.81 -12.89
CA SER A 10 9.44 30.50 -12.22
C SER A 10 8.04 29.86 -12.13
N GLU A 11 7.12 30.27 -13.01
CA GLU A 11 5.85 29.55 -13.33
C GLU A 11 6.05 28.27 -14.19
N ASP A 12 7.28 27.76 -14.33
CA ASP A 12 7.57 26.51 -15.07
C ASP A 12 8.16 25.40 -14.18
N GLY A 13 7.89 25.47 -12.88
CA GLY A 13 8.03 24.33 -11.99
C GLY A 13 6.82 23.43 -12.15
N ARG A 14 6.91 22.38 -12.99
CA ARG A 14 5.93 21.29 -12.98
C ARG A 14 5.77 20.83 -11.53
N HIS A 15 4.65 21.20 -10.91
CA HIS A 15 4.16 20.52 -9.71
C HIS A 15 3.92 19.07 -10.12
N VAL A 16 4.93 18.23 -9.92
CA VAL A 16 4.73 16.78 -9.89
C VAL A 16 3.87 16.56 -8.66
N SER A 17 2.57 16.35 -8.85
CA SER A 17 1.64 16.18 -7.75
C SER A 17 2.15 15.07 -6.82
N SER A 18 2.17 15.39 -5.54
CA SER A 18 2.67 14.67 -4.37
C SER A 18 2.04 13.29 -4.08
N ALA A 19 1.39 12.65 -5.05
CA ALA A 19 0.56 11.48 -4.82
C ALA A 19 1.25 10.16 -5.22
N GLY A 20 2.44 9.89 -4.68
CA GLY A 20 3.27 8.73 -5.07
C GLY A 20 2.54 7.39 -4.92
N LEU A 21 1.80 7.20 -3.82
CA LEU A 21 1.00 5.99 -3.58
C LEU A 21 -0.22 5.92 -4.51
N SER A 22 -0.91 7.03 -4.71
CA SER A 22 -2.06 7.08 -5.65
C SER A 22 -1.63 6.73 -7.08
N ALA A 23 -0.50 7.28 -7.55
CA ALA A 23 0.06 6.95 -8.86
C ALA A 23 0.46 5.47 -8.98
N LEU A 24 0.94 4.86 -7.90
CA LEU A 24 1.21 3.42 -7.85
C LEU A 24 -0.07 2.59 -8.01
N TYR A 25 -1.12 2.92 -7.27
CA TYR A 25 -2.40 2.19 -7.35
C TYR A 25 -3.06 2.33 -8.72
N GLU A 26 -3.01 3.53 -9.31
CA GLU A 26 -3.45 3.75 -10.69
C GLU A 26 -2.65 2.89 -11.68
N ALA A 27 -1.32 2.83 -11.54
CA ALA A 27 -0.48 2.01 -12.40
C ALA A 27 -0.79 0.51 -12.25
N LEU A 28 -0.99 0.01 -11.02
CA LEU A 28 -1.37 -1.37 -10.77
C LEU A 28 -2.74 -1.70 -11.38
N ALA A 29 -3.74 -0.85 -11.18
CA ALA A 29 -5.07 -1.03 -11.73
C ALA A 29 -5.06 -1.00 -13.27
N ALA A 30 -4.33 -0.05 -13.86
CA ALA A 30 -4.20 0.06 -15.31
C ALA A 30 -3.45 -1.14 -15.93
N THR A 31 -2.43 -1.68 -15.25
CA THR A 31 -1.77 -2.92 -15.68
C THR A 31 -2.71 -4.11 -15.55
N ALA A 32 -3.46 -4.23 -14.45
CA ALA A 32 -4.46 -5.29 -14.28
C ALA A 32 -5.51 -5.25 -15.41
N GLU A 33 -6.08 -4.09 -15.70
CA GLU A 33 -7.06 -3.91 -16.78
C GLU A 33 -6.48 -4.28 -18.15
N ARG A 34 -5.28 -3.77 -18.47
CA ARG A 34 -4.62 -4.00 -19.76
C ARG A 34 -4.37 -5.48 -20.05
N HIS A 35 -4.10 -6.26 -19.00
CA HIS A 35 -3.84 -7.70 -19.10
C HIS A 35 -5.07 -8.55 -18.76
N GLY A 36 -6.24 -7.96 -18.57
CA GLY A 36 -7.49 -8.68 -18.29
C GLY A 36 -7.49 -9.41 -16.94
N LEU A 37 -6.94 -8.78 -15.91
CA LEU A 37 -6.77 -9.33 -14.57
C LEU A 37 -7.82 -8.77 -13.62
N ASP A 38 -8.37 -9.65 -12.80
CA ASP A 38 -9.22 -9.30 -11.67
C ASP A 38 -8.41 -8.69 -10.52
N GLY A 39 -7.14 -9.06 -10.40
CA GLY A 39 -6.25 -8.51 -9.37
C GLY A 39 -4.78 -8.68 -9.71
N LEU A 40 -3.98 -7.68 -9.35
CA LEU A 40 -2.52 -7.69 -9.46
C LEU A 40 -1.91 -7.18 -8.16
N ALA A 41 -0.94 -7.93 -7.65
CA ALA A 41 -0.16 -7.55 -6.49
C ALA A 41 1.34 -7.61 -6.78
N ILE A 42 2.08 -6.69 -6.18
CA ILE A 42 3.55 -6.68 -6.16
C ILE A 42 4.04 -6.54 -4.73
N ALA A 43 5.26 -7.01 -4.48
CA ALA A 43 5.95 -6.79 -3.22
C ALA A 43 7.32 -6.17 -3.40
N VAL A 44 7.69 -5.38 -2.40
CA VAL A 44 9.00 -4.76 -2.24
C VAL A 44 9.57 -5.12 -0.88
N ASP A 45 10.88 -5.31 -0.81
CA ASP A 45 11.58 -5.37 0.47
C ASP A 45 12.09 -3.97 0.79
N ASP A 46 11.56 -3.37 1.84
CA ASP A 46 12.04 -2.11 2.38
C ASP A 46 12.99 -2.37 3.57
N PRO A 47 14.12 -1.66 3.68
CA PRO A 47 15.06 -1.85 4.78
C PRO A 47 14.48 -1.62 6.18
N ASP A 48 13.49 -0.73 6.31
CA ASP A 48 12.92 -0.36 7.61
C ASP A 48 11.58 -1.05 7.86
N LEU A 49 10.77 -1.25 6.80
CA LEU A 49 9.42 -1.80 6.90
C LEU A 49 9.34 -3.30 6.55
N GLY A 50 10.45 -3.91 6.11
CA GLY A 50 10.48 -5.31 5.69
C GLY A 50 9.70 -5.55 4.40
N HIS A 51 9.09 -6.73 4.29
CA HIS A 51 8.34 -7.14 3.09
C HIS A 51 6.98 -6.45 3.03
N GLN A 52 6.76 -5.63 2.00
CA GLN A 52 5.57 -4.80 1.82
C GLN A 52 4.82 -5.16 0.54
N GLY A 53 3.56 -5.55 0.67
CA GLY A 53 2.65 -5.82 -0.44
C GLY A 53 1.81 -4.61 -0.87
N PHE A 54 1.55 -4.51 -2.17
CA PHE A 54 0.64 -3.55 -2.82
C PHE A 54 -0.22 -4.30 -3.82
N ALA A 55 -1.53 -4.03 -3.83
CA ALA A 55 -2.45 -4.69 -4.75
C ALA A 55 -3.54 -3.76 -5.25
N ALA A 56 -4.04 -4.02 -6.46
CA ALA A 56 -5.19 -3.36 -7.06
C ALA A 56 -6.05 -4.35 -7.86
N GLY A 57 -7.30 -3.98 -8.11
CA GLY A 57 -8.29 -4.79 -8.83
C GLY A 57 -9.43 -5.31 -7.94
N ALA A 58 -10.44 -5.95 -8.56
CA ALA A 58 -11.58 -6.55 -7.88
C ALA A 58 -11.18 -7.64 -6.86
N GLU A 59 -10.11 -8.38 -7.14
CA GLU A 59 -9.59 -9.46 -6.30
C GLU A 59 -8.34 -9.01 -5.49
N ALA A 60 -8.11 -7.70 -5.35
CA ALA A 60 -6.91 -7.12 -4.73
C ALA A 60 -6.57 -7.73 -3.36
N ARG A 61 -7.58 -7.95 -2.50
CA ARG A 61 -7.38 -8.60 -1.20
C ARG A 61 -6.79 -10.01 -1.35
N ALA A 62 -7.45 -10.86 -2.13
CA ALA A 62 -7.03 -12.25 -2.26
C ALA A 62 -5.61 -12.35 -2.84
N VAL A 63 -5.27 -11.49 -3.82
CA VAL A 63 -3.91 -11.48 -4.37
C VAL A 63 -2.87 -10.85 -3.43
N LEU A 64 -3.27 -9.89 -2.58
CA LEU A 64 -2.40 -9.31 -1.56
C LEU A 64 -2.06 -10.34 -0.48
N ASP A 65 -3.07 -11.04 0.04
CA ASP A 65 -2.91 -12.08 1.05
C ASP A 65 -1.94 -13.19 0.56
N ASP A 66 -2.08 -13.60 -0.69
CA ASP A 66 -1.20 -14.57 -1.34
C ASP A 66 0.25 -14.05 -1.50
N VAL A 67 0.45 -12.74 -1.70
CA VAL A 67 1.78 -12.12 -1.81
C VAL A 67 2.45 -11.97 -0.45
N VAL A 68 1.74 -11.43 0.55
CA VAL A 68 2.33 -11.12 1.87
C VAL A 68 2.58 -12.36 2.72
N SER A 69 1.88 -13.47 2.45
CA SER A 69 2.06 -14.74 3.15
C SER A 69 3.31 -15.53 2.70
N ASP A 70 3.86 -15.24 1.52
CA ASP A 70 5.06 -15.88 0.98
C ASP A 70 6.12 -14.83 0.65
N PRO A 71 7.11 -14.57 1.53
CA PRO A 71 8.17 -13.59 1.28
C PRO A 71 9.01 -13.88 0.04
N ALA A 72 9.03 -15.13 -0.46
CA ALA A 72 9.72 -15.47 -1.70
C ALA A 72 8.94 -14.96 -2.94
N ARG A 73 7.63 -14.76 -2.81
CA ARG A 73 6.75 -14.26 -3.85
C ARG A 73 6.89 -12.74 -3.98
N ARG A 74 7.29 -12.29 -5.18
CA ARG A 74 7.52 -10.87 -5.46
C ARG A 74 6.37 -10.19 -6.19
N TRP A 75 5.47 -10.97 -6.76
CA TRP A 75 4.26 -10.53 -7.43
C TRP A 75 3.27 -11.70 -7.55
N TRP A 76 2.01 -11.37 -7.78
CA TRP A 76 0.94 -12.33 -8.00
C TRP A 76 -0.21 -11.70 -8.77
N ALA A 77 -0.98 -12.51 -9.50
CA ALA A 77 -2.12 -12.03 -10.28
C ALA A 77 -3.24 -13.07 -10.34
N ARG A 78 -4.47 -12.60 -10.58
CA ARG A 78 -5.67 -13.43 -10.77
C ARG A 78 -6.49 -12.94 -11.97
N PRO A 79 -6.85 -13.83 -12.93
CA PRO A 79 -6.20 -15.12 -13.19
C PRO A 79 -4.69 -14.91 -13.43
N LEU A 80 -3.85 -15.95 -13.32
CA LEU A 80 -2.40 -15.82 -13.52
C LEU A 80 -2.10 -15.67 -15.03
N PRO A 81 -1.73 -14.48 -15.54
CA PRO A 81 -1.41 -14.27 -16.95
C PRO A 81 0.12 -14.31 -17.16
N ASP A 82 0.57 -14.03 -18.38
CA ASP A 82 1.97 -13.71 -18.66
C ASP A 82 2.17 -12.18 -18.68
N VAL A 83 2.31 -11.55 -17.50
CA VAL A 83 2.72 -10.13 -17.41
C VAL A 83 4.22 -10.04 -17.69
N PRO A 84 4.69 -9.16 -18.61
CA PRO A 84 6.11 -9.04 -18.91
C PRO A 84 6.95 -8.75 -17.65
N PRO A 85 8.09 -9.45 -17.44
CA PRO A 85 8.94 -9.23 -16.27
C PRO A 85 9.39 -7.77 -16.11
N THR A 86 9.64 -7.06 -17.22
CA THR A 86 10.01 -5.65 -17.22
C THR A 86 8.92 -4.75 -16.66
N GLU A 87 7.65 -5.07 -16.89
CA GLU A 87 6.52 -4.31 -16.34
C GLU A 87 6.41 -4.52 -14.83
N ILE A 88 6.61 -5.77 -14.37
CA ILE A 88 6.68 -6.08 -12.94
C ILE A 88 7.85 -5.36 -12.25
N GLU A 89 9.02 -5.30 -12.88
CA GLU A 89 10.19 -4.56 -12.36
C GLU A 89 9.91 -3.07 -12.24
N VAL A 90 9.26 -2.46 -13.24
CA VAL A 90 8.86 -1.05 -13.22
C VAL A 90 7.87 -0.78 -12.10
N LEU A 91 6.83 -1.61 -11.95
CA LEU A 91 5.83 -1.45 -10.88
C LEU A 91 6.48 -1.58 -9.50
N ARG A 92 7.44 -2.50 -9.32
CA ARG A 92 8.19 -2.64 -8.07
C ARG A 92 9.08 -1.44 -7.78
N ALA A 93 9.75 -0.90 -8.79
CA ALA A 93 10.54 0.32 -8.65
C ALA A 93 9.65 1.53 -8.29
N LEU A 94 8.47 1.62 -8.91
CA LEU A 94 7.46 2.63 -8.59
C LEU A 94 6.97 2.47 -7.14
N ALA A 95 6.67 1.25 -6.69
CA ALA A 95 6.24 1.01 -5.32
C ALA A 95 7.29 1.39 -4.28
N ALA A 96 8.55 1.00 -4.51
CA ALA A 96 9.65 1.40 -3.64
C ALA A 96 9.83 2.93 -3.60
N THR A 97 9.61 3.61 -4.73
CA THR A 97 9.69 5.08 -4.81
C THR A 97 8.52 5.74 -4.09
N ALA A 98 7.29 5.28 -4.34
CA ALA A 98 6.08 5.77 -3.70
C ALA A 98 6.15 5.66 -2.18
N LEU A 99 6.64 4.53 -1.67
CA LEU A 99 6.82 4.30 -0.25
C LEU A 99 7.83 5.27 0.38
N ARG A 100 8.97 5.51 -0.28
CA ARG A 100 9.98 6.47 0.19
C ARG A 100 9.44 7.90 0.19
N LEU A 101 8.70 8.30 -0.85
CA LEU A 101 8.09 9.63 -0.94
C LEU A 101 7.04 9.83 0.15
N GLY A 102 6.12 8.87 0.34
CA GLY A 102 5.11 8.94 1.39
C GLY A 102 5.72 9.03 2.78
N ARG A 103 6.83 8.31 3.04
CA ARG A 103 7.57 8.42 4.31
C ARG A 103 8.26 9.76 4.50
N ALA A 104 8.76 10.38 3.44
CA ALA A 104 9.49 11.63 3.51
C ALA A 104 8.56 12.83 3.76
N ASP A 105 7.34 12.78 3.23
CA ASP A 105 6.36 13.86 3.36
C ASP A 105 4.92 13.31 3.44
N PRO A 106 4.48 12.84 4.62
CA PRO A 106 3.12 12.32 4.81
C PRO A 106 2.03 13.38 4.62
N ASP A 107 2.36 14.66 4.83
CA ASP A 107 1.42 15.78 4.72
C ASP A 107 1.13 16.15 3.25
N ALA A 108 1.94 15.65 2.32
CA ALA A 108 1.83 15.94 0.90
C ALA A 108 0.56 15.34 0.24
N ASP A 109 -0.01 14.31 0.87
CA ASP A 109 -1.23 13.64 0.44
C ASP A 109 -2.04 13.19 1.68
N PRO A 110 -2.99 14.00 2.16
CA PRO A 110 -3.81 13.68 3.33
C PRO A 110 -4.60 12.38 3.18
N ASP A 111 -4.97 12.04 1.94
CA ASP A 111 -5.62 10.78 1.66
C ASP A 111 -4.63 9.64 1.93
N ALA A 112 -3.40 9.72 1.42
CA ALA A 112 -2.36 8.72 1.65
C ALA A 112 -1.77 8.72 3.08
N ALA A 113 -1.92 9.80 3.86
CA ALA A 113 -1.30 9.97 5.17
C ALA A 113 -1.65 8.82 6.15
N LEU A 114 -2.91 8.41 6.21
CA LEU A 114 -3.34 7.28 7.06
C LEU A 114 -2.69 5.97 6.62
N GLU A 115 -2.60 5.72 5.31
CA GLU A 115 -1.97 4.52 4.78
C GLU A 115 -0.48 4.48 5.10
N VAL A 116 0.24 5.59 4.89
CA VAL A 116 1.67 5.71 5.22
C VAL A 116 1.88 5.44 6.71
N LEU A 117 1.05 6.05 7.56
CA LEU A 117 1.11 5.88 9.00
C LEU A 117 0.93 4.40 9.38
N VAL A 118 -0.09 3.74 8.85
CA VAL A 118 -0.34 2.32 9.12
C VAL A 118 0.80 1.43 8.60
N ARG A 119 1.32 1.67 7.39
CA ARG A 119 2.48 0.94 6.84
C ARG A 119 3.75 1.12 7.67
N SER A 120 3.89 2.24 8.38
CA SER A 120 5.04 2.54 9.24
C SER A 120 5.01 1.80 10.59
N LEU A 121 3.87 1.21 10.96
CA LEU A 121 3.75 0.47 12.19
C LEU A 121 4.53 -0.85 12.10
N PRO A 122 5.30 -1.22 13.15
CA PRO A 122 5.97 -2.51 13.19
C PRO A 122 4.99 -3.66 12.96
N HIS A 123 5.45 -4.69 12.25
CA HIS A 123 4.71 -5.92 11.94
C HIS A 123 3.56 -5.79 10.93
N VAL A 124 3.29 -4.60 10.40
CA VAL A 124 2.41 -4.44 9.23
C VAL A 124 3.18 -4.81 7.97
N THR A 125 2.69 -5.81 7.22
CA THR A 125 3.35 -6.37 6.03
C THR A 125 2.61 -6.05 4.72
N GLY A 126 1.39 -5.54 4.83
CA GLY A 126 0.59 -5.14 3.68
C GLY A 126 -0.49 -4.19 4.12
N VAL A 127 -0.89 -3.32 3.20
CA VAL A 127 -2.04 -2.45 3.38
C VAL A 127 -2.83 -2.42 2.08
N LEU A 128 -4.15 -2.52 2.21
CA LEU A 128 -5.11 -2.31 1.14
C LEU A 128 -6.02 -1.14 1.51
N ARG A 129 -6.17 -0.19 0.60
CA ARG A 129 -7.13 0.90 0.76
C ARG A 129 -8.45 0.55 0.08
N VAL A 130 -9.56 0.64 0.82
CA VAL A 130 -10.92 0.46 0.33
C VAL A 130 -11.74 1.70 0.70
N GLY A 131 -11.80 2.67 -0.20
CA GLY A 131 -12.42 3.97 0.07
C GLY A 131 -11.67 4.74 1.16
N ASN A 132 -12.34 5.02 2.28
CA ASN A 132 -11.76 5.66 3.46
C ASN A 132 -11.28 4.66 4.53
N VAL A 133 -11.33 3.35 4.22
CA VAL A 133 -10.86 2.29 5.10
C VAL A 133 -9.47 1.85 4.67
N VAL A 134 -8.56 1.75 5.64
CA VAL A 134 -7.24 1.17 5.50
C VAL A 134 -7.26 -0.20 6.16
N GLU A 135 -7.14 -1.24 5.35
CA GLU A 135 -7.10 -2.61 5.82
C GLU A 135 -5.64 -3.08 5.86
N ALA A 136 -5.13 -3.35 7.05
CA ALA A 136 -3.73 -3.72 7.27
C ALA A 136 -3.58 -5.22 7.49
N THR A 137 -2.62 -5.83 6.81
CA THR A 137 -2.17 -7.19 7.10
C THR A 137 -1.02 -7.13 8.10
N VAL A 138 -1.17 -7.84 9.21
CA VAL A 138 -0.25 -7.86 10.36
C VAL A 138 0.35 -9.25 10.50
N ALA A 139 1.65 -9.32 10.76
CA ALA A 139 2.34 -10.56 11.05
C ALA A 139 1.71 -11.28 12.25
N ALA A 140 1.71 -12.61 12.20
CA ALA A 140 1.08 -13.43 13.23
C ALA A 140 1.66 -13.18 14.63
N GLY A 141 0.79 -13.09 15.63
CA GLY A 141 1.14 -12.86 17.03
C GLY A 141 1.36 -11.40 17.41
N HIS A 142 1.26 -10.46 16.46
CA HIS A 142 1.57 -9.04 16.68
C HIS A 142 0.35 -8.11 16.63
N ARG A 143 -0.87 -8.65 16.46
CA ARG A 143 -2.10 -7.86 16.37
C ARG A 143 -2.27 -6.87 17.53
N ASP A 144 -2.24 -7.37 18.77
CA ASP A 144 -2.53 -6.55 19.96
C ASP A 144 -1.51 -5.40 20.12
N GLU A 145 -0.27 -5.64 19.69
CA GLU A 145 0.80 -4.63 19.69
C GLU A 145 0.52 -3.51 18.69
N VAL A 146 0.03 -3.85 17.48
CA VAL A 146 -0.38 -2.88 16.46
C VAL A 146 -1.61 -2.09 16.92
N VAL A 147 -2.62 -2.75 17.53
CA VAL A 147 -3.80 -2.09 18.11
C VAL A 147 -3.40 -1.07 19.17
N ALA A 148 -2.53 -1.47 20.11
CA ALA A 148 -2.07 -0.59 21.19
C ALA A 148 -1.35 0.66 20.65
N ARG A 149 -0.60 0.53 19.56
CA ARG A 149 0.05 1.67 18.89
C ARG A 149 -0.95 2.58 18.19
N LEU A 150 -1.89 2.01 17.43
CA LEU A 150 -2.93 2.78 16.76
C LEU A 150 -3.78 3.59 17.75
N ALA A 151 -4.09 3.02 18.92
CA ALA A 151 -4.90 3.68 19.95
C ALA A 151 -4.24 4.94 20.56
N VAL A 152 -2.92 5.09 20.44
CA VAL A 152 -2.17 6.25 20.97
C VAL A 152 -1.63 7.16 19.86
N THR A 153 -1.97 6.86 18.60
CA THR A 153 -1.54 7.63 17.43
C THR A 153 -2.62 8.63 17.06
N ASP A 154 -2.23 9.86 16.75
CA ASP A 154 -3.15 10.87 16.23
C ASP A 154 -3.54 10.51 14.78
N LEU A 155 -4.65 9.77 14.64
CA LEU A 155 -5.14 9.36 13.34
C LEU A 155 -5.76 10.55 12.58
N PRO A 156 -5.55 10.66 11.25
CA PRO A 156 -6.27 11.62 10.43
C PRO A 156 -7.79 11.44 10.58
N PRO A 157 -8.58 12.53 10.67
CA PRO A 157 -10.01 12.44 10.90
C PRO A 157 -10.74 11.75 9.75
N GLY A 158 -11.72 10.89 10.08
CA GLY A 158 -12.64 10.29 9.10
C GLY A 158 -12.13 9.02 8.41
N GLY A 159 -10.90 8.59 8.74
CA GLY A 159 -10.34 7.32 8.31
C GLY A 159 -10.65 6.19 9.30
N ALA A 160 -10.71 4.97 8.79
CA ALA A 160 -10.94 3.77 9.59
C ALA A 160 -9.82 2.76 9.33
N VAL A 161 -9.29 2.12 10.37
CA VAL A 161 -8.31 1.04 10.21
C VAL A 161 -8.94 -0.30 10.58
N VAL A 162 -8.75 -1.30 9.72
CA VAL A 162 -9.15 -2.70 9.97
C VAL A 162 -7.89 -3.58 9.94
N LEU A 163 -7.72 -4.42 10.95
CA LEU A 163 -6.55 -5.31 11.05
C LEU A 163 -6.89 -6.75 10.66
N HIS A 164 -6.08 -7.32 9.78
CA HIS A 164 -6.07 -8.72 9.36
C HIS A 164 -4.77 -9.36 9.83
N GLU A 165 -4.84 -10.40 10.65
CA GLU A 165 -3.66 -11.12 11.09
C GLU A 165 -3.39 -12.30 10.15
N VAL A 166 -2.15 -12.49 9.72
CA VAL A 166 -1.75 -13.65 8.92
C VAL A 166 -1.94 -14.91 9.76
N ALA A 167 -2.65 -15.89 9.22
CA ALA A 167 -2.77 -17.21 9.86
C ALA A 167 -1.43 -17.97 9.73
N VAL A 168 -0.84 -18.39 10.85
CA VAL A 168 0.26 -19.36 10.83
C VAL A 168 -0.35 -20.74 10.61
N ASP A 169 -0.01 -21.37 9.49
CA ASP A 169 -0.27 -22.78 9.14
C ASP A 169 -1.39 -23.46 9.94
N ALA A 170 -2.63 -23.27 9.50
CA ALA A 170 -3.63 -24.31 9.74
C ALA A 170 -3.22 -25.53 8.89
N PRO A 171 -3.17 -26.75 9.44
CA PRO A 171 -2.88 -27.94 8.64
C PRO A 171 -3.83 -27.99 7.44
N ALA A 172 -3.27 -28.35 6.27
CA ALA A 172 -3.98 -28.35 4.99
C ALA A 172 -5.36 -29.04 5.12
N GLY A 173 -6.44 -28.26 5.09
CA GLY A 173 -7.81 -28.75 5.20
C GLY A 173 -8.68 -28.06 6.24
N GLU A 174 -8.11 -27.31 7.18
CA GLU A 174 -8.90 -26.47 8.09
C GLU A 174 -8.99 -25.03 7.56
N PRO A 175 -10.19 -24.42 7.52
CA PRO A 175 -10.28 -22.99 7.25
C PRO A 175 -9.49 -22.27 8.34
N GLY A 176 -8.39 -21.64 7.96
CA GLY A 176 -7.57 -20.85 8.87
C GLY A 176 -8.41 -19.85 9.66
N PRO A 177 -7.92 -19.37 10.83
CA PRO A 177 -8.65 -18.41 11.65
C PRO A 177 -9.14 -17.27 10.77
N ARG A 178 -10.47 -17.07 10.74
CA ARG A 178 -11.07 -15.98 9.97
C ARG A 178 -10.51 -14.66 10.50
N PRO A 179 -10.12 -13.72 9.62
CA PRO A 179 -9.67 -12.41 10.05
C PRO A 179 -10.75 -11.78 10.94
N ARG A 180 -10.37 -11.40 12.16
CA ARG A 180 -11.23 -10.61 13.05
C ARG A 180 -11.01 -9.13 12.73
N ALA A 181 -11.94 -8.54 11.99
CA ALA A 181 -11.94 -7.10 11.77
C ALA A 181 -12.16 -6.35 13.10
N GLU A 182 -11.29 -5.42 13.41
CA GLU A 182 -11.47 -4.45 14.50
C GLU A 182 -11.35 -3.06 13.90
N LEU A 183 -12.36 -2.24 14.13
CA LEU A 183 -12.45 -0.89 13.60
C LEU A 183 -11.88 0.06 14.64
N ILE A 184 -10.80 0.76 14.28
CA ILE A 184 -10.24 1.86 15.07
C ILE A 184 -10.59 3.15 14.33
N ALA A 185 -11.27 4.06 15.03
CA ALA A 185 -11.81 5.34 14.54
C ALA A 185 -11.29 6.51 15.38
#